data_AF-A0A1I6M420-F1
#
_entry.id   AF-A0A1I6M420-F1
#
_cell.length_a   1.000
_cell.length_b   1.000
_cell.length_c   1.000
_cell.angle_alpha   90.00
_cell.angle_beta   90.00
_cell.angle_gamma   90.00
#
_symmetry.space_group_name_H-M   'P 1'
#
loop_
_entity.id
_entity.type
_entity.pdbx_description
1 polymer ?
#
loop_
_entity_poly.entity_id
_entity_poly.type
_entity_poly.pdbx_seq_one_letter_code
_entity_poly.pdbx_strand_id
1 'polypeptide(L)' 'MRTVPSLLGHPGLVVGVVCGVAGAALQGEEAGVLWFFVGCFAGKSLQSIYWTVTGTHPS' A
#
# COMPACT_ATOMS: atom_id res chain seq x y z
N MET A 1 23.98 -3.11 -1.92
CA MET A 1 22.84 -3.30 -2.84
C MET A 1 22.11 -4.60 -2.49
N ARG A 2 21.19 -4.57 -1.53
CA ARG A 2 20.32 -5.71 -1.17
C ARG A 2 19.29 -5.18 -0.17
N THR A 3 18.03 -5.04 -0.58
CA THR A 3 16.80 -5.10 0.26
C THR A 3 15.52 -4.71 -0.52
N VAL A 4 15.44 -5.03 -1.82
CA VAL A 4 14.15 -4.98 -2.54
C VAL A 4 13.17 -6.15 -2.26
N PRO A 5 13.49 -7.28 -1.59
CA PRO A 5 12.56 -8.41 -1.50
C PRO A 5 11.47 -8.30 -0.42
N SER A 6 11.30 -7.17 0.27
CA SER A 6 10.26 -7.01 1.32
C SER A 6 8.98 -6.31 0.84
N LEU A 7 8.97 -5.79 -0.39
CA LEU A 7 7.85 -5.02 -0.94
C LEU A 7 6.65 -5.90 -1.32
N LEU A 8 6.89 -7.12 -1.80
CA LEU A 8 5.83 -8.08 -2.11
C LEU A 8 5.18 -8.70 -0.86
N GLY A 9 5.82 -8.62 0.31
CA GLY A 9 5.29 -9.17 1.56
C GLY A 9 4.29 -8.27 2.27
N HIS A 10 4.15 -7.00 1.85
CA HIS A 10 3.32 -6.00 2.52
C HIS A 10 2.32 -5.39 1.53
N PRO A 11 1.06 -5.88 1.48
CA PRO A 11 0.06 -5.41 0.52
C PRO A 11 -0.20 -3.91 0.61
N GLY A 12 -0.03 -3.31 1.81
CA GLY A 12 -0.02 -1.86 2.00
C GLY A 12 0.93 -1.13 1.06
N LEU A 13 2.17 -1.60 0.95
CA LEU A 13 3.19 -0.92 0.19
C LEU A 13 2.95 -1.01 -1.32
N VAL A 14 2.44 -2.14 -1.81
CA VAL A 14 2.07 -2.32 -3.23
C VAL A 14 0.94 -1.37 -3.63
N VAL A 15 -0.11 -1.30 -2.82
CA VAL A 15 -1.24 -0.38 -3.06
C VAL A 15 -0.79 1.08 -2.96
N GLY A 16 0.11 1.39 -2.03
CA GLY A 16 0.76 2.70 -1.92
C GLY A 16 1.51 3.09 -3.18
N VAL A 17 2.38 2.22 -3.72
CA VAL A 17 3.13 2.50 -4.95
C VAL A 17 2.20 2.74 -6.14
N VAL A 18 1.17 1.89 -6.31
CA VAL A 18 0.22 2.04 -7.43
C VAL A 18 -0.55 3.36 -7.33
N CYS A 19 -1.09 3.69 -6.16
CA CYS A 19 -1.77 4.97 -5.96
C CYS A 19 -0.82 6.15 -6.15
N GLY A 20 0.41 6.08 -5.63
CA GLY A 20 1.38 7.16 -5.75
C GLY A 20 1.78 7.44 -7.20
N VAL A 21 2.01 6.39 -7.99
CA VAL A 21 2.29 6.53 -9.43
C VAL A 21 1.08 7.09 -10.18
N ALA A 22 -0.13 6.63 -9.87
CA ALA A 22 -1.35 7.17 -10.47
C ALA A 22 -1.58 8.65 -10.10
N GLY A 23 -1.37 9.02 -8.84
CA GLY A 23 -1.47 10.40 -8.37
C GLY A 23 -0.42 11.31 -9.01
N ALA A 24 0.82 10.84 -9.14
CA ALA A 24 1.89 11.56 -9.82
C ALA A 24 1.56 11.80 -11.30
N ALA A 25 1.03 10.79 -11.98
CA ALA A 25 0.68 10.87 -13.40
C ALA A 25 -0.52 11.79 -13.67
N LEU A 26 -1.47 11.88 -12.74
CA LEU A 26 -2.72 12.64 -12.93
C LEU A 26 -2.66 14.08 -12.43
N GLN A 27 -1.97 14.33 -11.31
CA GLN A 27 -2.01 15.60 -10.59
C GLN A 27 -0.62 16.19 -10.27
N GLY A 28 0.46 15.52 -10.69
CA GLY A 28 1.82 15.98 -10.46
C GLY A 28 2.48 15.41 -9.20
N GLU A 29 3.75 15.75 -9.01
CA GLU A 29 4.65 15.06 -8.07
C GLU A 29 4.19 15.14 -6.62
N GLU A 30 3.70 16.30 -6.17
CA GLU A 30 3.21 16.49 -4.80
C GLU A 30 1.94 15.67 -4.51
N ALA A 31 1.04 15.59 -5.49
CA ALA A 31 -0.15 14.75 -5.40
C ALA A 31 0.22 13.27 -5.38
N GLY A 32 1.26 12.86 -6.12
CA GLY A 32 1.78 11.50 -6.09
C GLY A 32 2.24 11.07 -4.70
N VAL A 33 2.93 11.92 -3.96
CA VAL A 33 3.35 11.62 -2.58
C VAL A 33 2.14 11.46 -1.66
N LEU A 34 1.16 12.34 -1.75
CA LEU A 34 -0.10 12.24 -0.98
C LEU A 34 -0.84 10.93 -1.30
N TRP A 35 -1.01 10.61 -2.58
CA TRP A 35 -1.67 9.38 -3.00
C TRP A 35 -0.89 8.12 -2.60
N PHE A 36 0.44 8.18 -2.53
CA PHE A 36 1.25 7.10 -2.00
C PHE A 36 0.90 6.80 -0.54
N PHE A 37 0.82 7.81 0.32
CA PHE A 37 0.43 7.64 1.72
C PHE A 37 -1.00 7.10 1.85
N VAL A 38 -1.93 7.64 1.06
CA VAL A 38 -3.33 7.18 1.02
C VAL A 38 -3.40 5.70 0.63
N GLY A 39 -2.72 5.28 -0.44
CA GLY A 39 -2.70 3.88 -0.86
C GLY A 39 -2.04 2.96 0.17
N CYS A 40 -0.99 3.45 0.85
CA CYS A 40 -0.30 2.68 1.88
C CYS A 40 -1.20 2.41 3.09
N PHE A 41 -1.99 3.41 3.48
CA PHE A 41 -2.98 3.29 4.54
C PHE A 41 -4.14 2.38 4.11
N ALA A 42 -4.65 2.57 2.90
CA ALA A 42 -5.75 1.76 2.33
C ALA A 42 -5.40 0.26 2.28
N GLY A 43 -4.18 -0.10 1.85
CA GLY A 43 -3.77 -1.50 1.79
C GLY A 43 -3.60 -2.15 3.17
N LYS A 44 -3.21 -1.40 4.21
CA LYS A 44 -3.25 -1.90 5.60
C LYS A 44 -4.67 -2.08 6.11
N SER A 45 -5.58 -1.16 5.78
CA SER A 45 -7.00 -1.29 6.13
C SER A 45 -7.63 -2.52 5.47
N LEU A 46 -7.34 -2.77 4.19
CA LEU A 46 -7.76 -3.98 3.49
C LEU A 46 -7.20 -5.24 4.13
N GLN A 47 -5.93 -5.22 4.54
CA GLN A 47 -5.32 -6.36 5.25
C GLN A 47 -6.01 -6.62 6.60
N SER A 48 -6.37 -5.55 7.34
CA SER A 48 -7.14 -5.67 8.59
C SER A 48 -8.54 -6.24 8.34
N ILE A 49 -9.25 -5.75 7.32
CA ILE A 49 -10.58 -6.26 6.95
C ILE A 49 -10.46 -7.73 6.56
N TYR A 50 -9.47 -8.07 5.74
CA TYR A 50 -9.22 -9.43 5.31
C TYR A 50 -9.02 -10.35 6.51
N TRP A 51 -8.13 -10.02 7.45
CA TRP A 51 -7.91 -10.82 8.66
C TRP A 51 -9.16 -10.96 9.54
N THR A 52 -9.95 -9.89 9.69
CA THR A 52 -11.22 -9.94 10.42
C THR A 52 -12.22 -10.88 9.74
N VAL A 53 -12.28 -10.87 8.41
CA VAL A 53 -13.23 -11.67 7.62
C VAL A 53 -12.79 -13.14 7.53
N THR A 54 -11.50 -13.41 7.33
CA THR A 54 -10.98 -14.78 7.22
C THR A 54 -10.73 -15.45 8.58
N GLY A 55 -10.84 -14.71 9.70
CA GLY A 55 -10.57 -15.24 11.04
C GLY A 55 -9.11 -15.66 11.25
N THR A 56 -8.21 -15.33 10.32
CA THR A 56 -6.79 -15.67 10.38
C THR A 56 -6.04 -14.60 11.16
N HIS A 57 -6.20 -14.61 12.48
CA HIS A 57 -5.23 -14.00 13.37
C HIS A 57 -4.12 -15.03 13.60
N PRO A 58 -2.85 -14.80 13.21
CA PRO A 58 -1.77 -15.65 13.69
C PRO A 58 -1.78 -15.56 15.22
N SER A 59 -2.11 -16.68 15.85
CA SER A 59 -2.11 -16.88 17.29
C SER A 59 -0.67 -16.90 17.81
#